data_AF-A0A849RRE5-F1
#
_entry.id   AF-A0A849RRE5-F1
#
_cell.length_a   1.000
_cell.length_b   1.000
_cell.length_c   1.000
_cell.angle_alpha   90.00
_cell.angle_beta   90.00
_cell.angle_gamma   90.00
#
_symmetry.space_group_name_H-M   'P 1'
#
loop_
_entity.id
_entity.type
_entity.pdbx_description
1 polymer ?
#
loop_
_entity_poly.entity_id
_entity_poly.type
_entity_poly.pdbx_seq_one_letter_code
_entity_poly.pdbx_strand_id
1 'polypeptide(L)'
;MNQPRPSNQPSSADTAASPQLKQEWAELRTLLLAPEQTQLTELRNRIDHTETDAPSVSKVLAEAITLRGKQDERLTAALTPHVQTALTSSVRRNPHVIAEAIAPIMGPAIRQAIVRTLQGMMQSFNQTIDHSLSPKGLAWRIEAWRTGRPFAEVVLLHTLRFRVEQLFLIHRDTGLLLHHVASDTAIIHDQQLVSGMLTAIQAFVQDTFSTPRGQTLNTLEVGECRVLIEQGSQAILACVVRGTAPGYLRAQVQQTLESIQLDYADAFAAFDGNPSGFDATHDRLMECVQTQYETPRTKTSPMTWVILSGTSLALALWGWTSYHNNQHWKHITQRLSAMPGIVITTLERDGNRINLAGLRDPLAEDPEQILVEEGIPS
;
A
#
# COMPACT_ATOMS: atom_id res chain seq x y z
N MET A 1 -21.35 108.57 -37.82
CA MET A 1 -22.06 107.63 -38.71
C MET A 1 -21.08 106.50 -39.06
N ASN A 2 -21.47 105.24 -38.85
CA ASN A 2 -20.63 104.04 -38.90
C ASN A 2 -19.65 103.95 -40.09
N GLN A 3 -18.39 103.62 -39.80
CA GLN A 3 -17.43 103.09 -40.78
C GLN A 3 -17.58 101.56 -40.89
N PRO A 4 -17.61 101.00 -42.10
CA PRO A 4 -17.25 99.61 -42.34
C PRO A 4 -15.82 99.50 -42.89
N ARG A 5 -15.04 98.54 -42.36
CA ARG A 5 -13.77 98.07 -42.96
C ARG A 5 -14.08 97.06 -44.08
N PRO A 6 -13.48 97.17 -45.28
CA PRO A 6 -13.41 96.06 -46.22
C PRO A 6 -12.06 95.34 -46.16
N SER A 7 -12.18 94.04 -46.39
CA SER A 7 -11.20 92.98 -46.57
C SER A 7 -10.12 93.26 -47.62
N ASN A 8 -8.85 93.11 -47.23
CA ASN A 8 -7.71 92.99 -48.16
C ASN A 8 -7.50 91.50 -48.51
N GLN A 9 -7.80 91.12 -49.75
CA GLN A 9 -7.20 89.96 -50.40
C GLN A 9 -6.00 90.41 -51.25
N PRO A 10 -4.98 89.55 -51.44
CA PRO A 10 -3.63 89.95 -51.76
C PRO A 10 -3.42 90.18 -53.27
N SER A 11 -2.73 91.28 -53.59
CA SER A 11 -2.17 91.54 -54.91
C SER A 11 -0.97 90.62 -55.16
N SER A 12 -1.08 89.80 -56.19
CA SER A 12 0.02 89.07 -56.81
C SER A 12 0.95 90.03 -57.55
N ALA A 13 2.20 90.16 -57.10
CA ALA A 13 3.35 90.50 -57.92
C ALA A 13 4.65 90.22 -57.15
N ASP A 14 5.11 88.98 -57.26
CA ASP A 14 6.50 88.62 -57.59
C ASP A 14 7.60 89.63 -57.19
N THR A 15 8.28 89.35 -56.08
CA THR A 15 9.75 89.41 -56.12
C THR A 15 10.21 87.98 -56.34
N ALA A 16 10.46 87.66 -57.61
CA ALA A 16 11.05 86.41 -58.04
C ALA A 16 12.36 86.18 -57.25
N ALA A 17 12.30 85.33 -56.23
CA ALA A 17 13.50 84.62 -55.81
C ALA A 17 13.95 83.84 -57.05
N SER A 18 15.08 84.23 -57.62
CA SER A 18 15.67 83.62 -58.80
C SER A 18 15.56 82.10 -58.69
N PRO A 19 15.21 81.36 -59.75
CA PRO A 19 15.16 79.89 -59.69
C PRO A 19 16.47 79.28 -59.15
N GLN A 20 17.59 79.98 -59.37
CA GLN A 20 18.90 79.73 -58.76
C GLN A 20 18.89 79.81 -57.23
N LEU A 21 18.28 80.82 -56.61
CA LEU A 21 18.26 80.99 -55.16
C LEU A 21 17.39 79.90 -54.48
N LYS A 22 16.29 79.48 -55.12
CA LYS A 22 15.49 78.34 -54.64
C LYS A 22 16.25 77.01 -54.79
N GLN A 23 17.02 76.84 -55.86
CA GLN A 23 17.91 75.68 -56.03
C GLN A 23 19.03 75.69 -54.97
N GLU A 24 19.69 76.82 -54.75
CA GLU A 24 20.72 76.98 -53.73
C GLU A 24 20.17 76.70 -52.33
N TRP A 25 18.98 77.19 -51.98
CA TRP A 25 18.33 76.87 -50.71
C TRP A 25 17.95 75.38 -50.58
N ALA A 26 17.52 74.75 -51.67
CA ALA A 26 17.25 73.32 -51.68
C ALA A 26 18.54 72.51 -51.50
N GLU A 27 19.62 72.93 -52.16
CA GLU A 27 20.95 72.32 -52.08
C GLU A 27 21.57 72.48 -50.68
N LEU A 28 21.46 73.68 -50.09
CA LEU A 28 21.88 73.97 -48.71
C LEU A 28 21.05 73.17 -47.70
N ARG A 29 19.74 73.07 -47.91
CA ARG A 29 18.86 72.24 -47.07
C ARG A 29 19.25 70.77 -47.16
N THR A 30 19.56 70.26 -48.34
CA THR A 30 20.03 68.88 -48.48
C THR A 30 21.40 68.66 -47.87
N LEU A 31 22.34 69.61 -47.98
CA LEU A 31 23.67 69.50 -47.39
C LEU A 31 23.63 69.59 -45.85
N LEU A 32 22.81 70.49 -45.30
CA LEU A 32 22.66 70.66 -43.85
C LEU A 32 21.89 69.50 -43.20
N LEU A 33 20.88 68.94 -43.89
CA LEU A 33 20.03 67.87 -43.35
C LEU A 33 20.47 66.46 -43.77
N ALA A 34 21.37 66.31 -44.75
CA ALA A 34 21.93 65.01 -45.15
C ALA A 34 22.46 64.17 -43.97
N PRO A 35 23.28 64.72 -43.04
CA PRO A 35 23.78 63.90 -41.93
C PRO A 35 22.66 63.40 -41.01
N GLU A 36 21.65 64.24 -40.73
CA GLU A 36 20.51 63.85 -39.89
C GLU A 36 19.60 62.84 -40.60
N GLN A 37 19.33 63.02 -41.90
CA GLN A 37 18.53 62.07 -42.68
C GLN A 37 19.23 60.72 -42.81
N THR A 38 20.55 60.71 -42.94
CA THR A 38 21.33 59.47 -42.98
C THR A 38 21.28 58.75 -41.64
N GLN A 39 21.46 59.47 -40.52
CA GLN A 39 21.34 58.90 -39.18
C GLN A 39 19.94 58.36 -38.88
N LEU A 40 18.88 59.07 -39.29
CA LEU A 40 17.50 58.61 -39.12
C LEU A 40 17.23 57.36 -39.96
N THR A 41 17.78 57.29 -41.18
CA THR A 41 17.64 56.12 -42.05
C THR A 41 18.40 54.92 -41.48
N GLU A 42 19.58 55.14 -40.91
CA GLU A 42 20.37 54.11 -40.25
C GLU A 42 19.70 53.59 -38.97
N LEU A 43 19.12 54.49 -38.15
CA LEU A 43 18.33 54.11 -36.98
C LEU A 43 17.08 53.33 -37.38
N ARG A 44 16.39 53.77 -38.44
CA ARG A 44 15.22 53.09 -38.98
C ARG A 44 15.56 51.67 -39.42
N ASN A 45 16.63 51.51 -40.20
CA ASN A 45 17.11 50.20 -40.64
C ASN A 45 17.54 49.31 -39.46
N ARG A 46 18.16 49.87 -38.41
CA ARG A 46 18.51 49.11 -37.20
C ARG A 46 17.26 48.62 -36.47
N ILE A 47 16.22 49.44 -36.32
CA ILE A 47 14.97 49.05 -35.66
C ILE A 47 14.24 47.98 -36.49
N ASP A 48 14.12 48.19 -37.80
CA ASP A 48 13.45 47.26 -38.72
C ASP A 48 14.19 45.91 -38.84
N HIS A 49 15.47 45.82 -38.42
CA HIS A 49 16.23 44.57 -38.34
C HIS A 49 16.38 44.00 -36.92
N THR A 50 16.05 44.76 -35.88
CA THR A 50 16.11 44.30 -34.47
C THR A 50 15.09 43.19 -34.19
N GLU A 51 13.99 43.14 -34.94
CA GLU A 51 13.02 42.02 -34.88
C GLU A 51 13.64 40.65 -35.23
N THR A 52 14.84 40.63 -35.84
CA THR A 52 15.52 39.41 -36.30
C THR A 52 16.87 39.13 -35.60
N ASP A 53 17.34 40.02 -34.71
CA ASP A 53 18.68 39.93 -34.10
C ASP A 53 18.66 39.19 -32.75
N ALA A 54 18.75 37.85 -32.80
CA ALA A 54 18.74 36.98 -31.62
C ALA A 54 19.78 37.35 -30.52
N PRO A 55 21.01 37.78 -30.83
CA PRO A 55 21.96 38.29 -29.84
C PRO A 55 21.43 39.50 -29.05
N SER A 56 20.80 40.46 -29.71
CA SER A 56 20.24 41.64 -29.05
C SER A 56 19.04 41.29 -28.18
N VAL A 57 18.15 40.40 -28.65
CA VAL A 57 17.01 39.91 -27.85
C VAL A 57 17.50 39.11 -26.64
N SER A 58 18.50 38.24 -26.78
CA SER A 58 19.01 37.43 -25.66
C SER A 58 19.58 38.24 -24.51
N LYS A 59 20.20 39.41 -24.79
CA LYS A 59 20.74 40.32 -23.78
C LYS A 59 19.63 40.94 -22.91
N VAL A 60 18.47 41.21 -23.49
CA VAL A 60 17.36 41.91 -22.83
C VAL A 60 16.31 40.94 -22.29
N LEU A 61 16.20 39.74 -22.85
CA LEU A 61 15.13 38.78 -22.55
C LEU A 61 15.11 38.33 -21.08
N ALA A 62 16.26 38.02 -20.50
CA ALA A 62 16.34 37.60 -19.11
C ALA A 62 15.85 38.71 -18.17
N GLU A 63 16.30 39.95 -18.41
CA GLU A 63 15.91 41.12 -17.62
C GLU A 63 14.42 41.43 -17.81
N ALA A 64 13.91 41.36 -19.03
CA ALA A 64 12.49 41.53 -19.35
C ALA A 64 11.59 40.50 -18.64
N ILE A 65 11.98 39.22 -18.60
CA ILE A 65 11.26 38.16 -17.88
C ILE A 65 11.21 38.46 -16.37
N THR A 66 12.34 38.86 -15.78
CA THR A 66 12.39 39.18 -14.34
C THR A 66 11.56 40.42 -13.98
N LEU A 67 11.60 41.44 -14.82
CA LEU A 67 10.89 42.70 -14.59
C LEU A 67 9.38 42.51 -14.75
N ARG A 68 8.97 41.73 -15.76
CA ARG A 68 7.57 41.40 -15.99
C ARG A 68 7.01 40.46 -14.92
N GLY A 69 7.77 39.44 -14.51
CA GLY A 69 7.37 38.51 -13.45
C GLY A 69 7.17 39.15 -12.07
N LYS A 70 7.80 40.31 -11.81
CA LYS A 70 7.57 41.11 -10.59
C LYS A 70 6.31 41.98 -10.67
N GLN A 71 5.84 42.31 -11.86
CA GLN A 71 4.73 43.25 -12.06
C GLN A 71 3.38 42.54 -12.13
N ASP A 72 3.26 41.46 -12.91
CA ASP A 72 2.01 40.74 -13.09
C ASP A 72 2.19 39.23 -13.34
N GLU A 73 1.15 38.46 -13.03
CA GLU A 73 1.11 37.02 -13.29
C GLU A 73 0.80 36.68 -14.75
N ARG A 74 0.59 37.67 -15.63
CA ARG A 74 0.23 37.44 -17.03
C ARG A 74 1.30 36.64 -17.77
N LEU A 75 2.57 36.89 -17.45
CA LEU A 75 3.68 36.11 -18.01
C LEU A 75 3.59 34.64 -17.57
N THR A 76 3.34 34.40 -16.28
CA THR A 76 3.16 33.04 -15.74
C THR A 76 1.95 32.35 -16.38
N ALA A 77 0.82 33.04 -16.52
CA ALA A 77 -0.39 32.49 -17.14
C ALA A 77 -0.17 32.12 -18.62
N ALA A 78 0.60 32.92 -19.37
CA ALA A 78 0.94 32.64 -20.76
C ALA A 78 1.94 31.47 -20.91
N LEU A 79 2.93 31.37 -20.00
CA LEU A 79 3.97 30.35 -20.07
C LEU A 79 3.52 29.00 -19.49
N THR A 80 2.64 28.98 -18.48
CA THR A 80 2.17 27.75 -17.81
C THR A 80 1.75 26.64 -18.77
N PRO A 81 0.85 26.86 -19.77
CA PRO A 81 0.43 25.78 -20.67
C PRO A 81 1.57 25.23 -21.52
N HIS A 82 2.54 26.07 -21.89
CA HIS A 82 3.71 25.67 -22.68
C HIS A 82 4.71 24.88 -21.83
N VAL A 83 4.97 25.34 -20.60
CA VAL A 83 5.82 24.65 -19.63
C VAL A 83 5.20 23.31 -19.23
N GLN A 84 3.89 23.25 -19.00
CA GLN A 84 3.19 22.01 -18.67
C GLN A 84 3.26 21.01 -19.83
N THR A 85 3.07 21.46 -21.07
CA THR A 85 3.22 20.61 -22.26
C THR A 85 4.65 20.12 -22.42
N ALA A 86 5.64 21.00 -22.24
CA ALA A 86 7.06 20.66 -22.29
C ALA A 86 7.46 19.67 -21.18
N LEU A 87 6.98 19.89 -19.95
CA LEU A 87 7.22 19.01 -18.81
C LEU A 87 6.59 17.63 -19.06
N THR A 88 5.34 17.57 -19.52
CA THR A 88 4.64 16.33 -19.84
C THR A 88 5.37 15.55 -20.94
N SER A 89 5.82 16.24 -21.99
CA SER A 89 6.63 15.65 -23.05
C SER A 89 8.00 15.16 -22.55
N SER A 90 8.65 15.94 -21.67
CA SER A 90 9.93 15.59 -21.05
C SER A 90 9.81 14.35 -20.15
N VAL A 91 8.77 14.26 -19.33
CA VAL A 91 8.50 13.08 -18.48
C VAL A 91 8.30 11.82 -19.32
N ARG A 92 7.54 11.92 -20.42
CA ARG A 92 7.33 10.79 -21.34
C ARG A 92 8.62 10.34 -22.02
N ARG A 93 9.52 11.28 -22.33
CA ARG A 93 10.77 11.00 -23.06
C ARG A 93 11.91 10.55 -22.14
N ASN A 94 11.96 11.04 -20.90
CA ASN A 94 12.98 10.66 -19.92
C ASN A 94 12.40 10.58 -18.49
N PRO A 95 11.80 9.43 -18.11
CA PRO A 95 11.20 9.23 -16.78
C PRO A 95 12.22 9.31 -15.63
N HIS A 96 13.51 9.06 -15.90
CA HIS A 96 14.56 8.99 -14.89
C HIS A 96 14.74 10.33 -14.16
N VAL A 97 14.65 11.46 -14.88
CA VAL A 97 14.84 12.81 -14.29
C VAL A 97 13.80 13.10 -13.22
N ILE A 98 12.55 12.67 -13.44
CA ILE A 98 11.47 12.82 -12.46
C ILE A 98 11.67 11.88 -11.28
N ALA A 99 12.08 10.64 -11.54
CA ALA A 99 12.38 9.68 -10.48
C ALA A 99 13.50 10.17 -9.57
N GLU A 100 14.56 10.74 -10.13
CA GLU A 100 15.71 11.29 -9.40
C GLU A 100 15.37 12.57 -8.63
N ALA A 101 14.53 13.44 -9.20
CA ALA A 101 14.04 14.63 -8.51
C ALA A 101 13.13 14.31 -7.31
N ILE A 102 12.37 13.20 -7.39
CA ILE A 102 11.40 12.80 -6.37
C ILE A 102 11.99 11.81 -5.36
N ALA A 103 13.05 11.07 -5.73
CA ALA A 103 13.70 10.06 -4.88
C ALA A 103 14.09 10.54 -3.46
N PRO A 104 14.60 11.77 -3.25
CA PRO A 104 14.94 12.25 -1.90
C PRO A 104 13.74 12.35 -0.96
N ILE A 105 12.54 12.55 -1.51
CA ILE A 105 11.29 12.66 -0.76
C ILE A 105 10.62 11.29 -0.63
N MET A 106 10.59 10.52 -1.72
CA MET A 106 9.94 9.21 -1.74
C MET A 106 10.75 8.12 -1.03
N GLY A 107 12.07 8.13 -1.11
CA GLY A 107 12.94 7.11 -0.50
C GLY A 107 12.72 6.98 1.02
N PRO A 108 12.75 8.08 1.79
CA PRO A 108 12.40 8.06 3.21
C PRO A 108 10.96 7.65 3.46
N ALA A 109 9.99 8.13 2.66
CA ALA A 109 8.57 7.82 2.83
C ALA A 109 8.26 6.32 2.62
N ILE A 110 8.83 5.73 1.57
CA ILE A 110 8.70 4.29 1.27
C ILE A 110 9.35 3.47 2.39
N ARG A 111 10.55 3.86 2.84
CA ARG A 111 11.24 3.18 3.94
C ARG A 111 10.42 3.21 5.23
N GLN A 112 9.84 4.37 5.57
CA GLN A 112 8.98 4.51 6.74
C GLN A 112 7.69 3.69 6.62
N ALA A 113 7.08 3.65 5.43
CA ALA A 113 5.90 2.82 5.18
C ALA A 113 6.21 1.32 5.39
N ILE A 114 7.35 0.84 4.87
CA ILE A 114 7.79 -0.55 5.07
C ILE A 114 8.03 -0.84 6.56
N VAL A 115 8.74 0.04 7.26
CA VAL A 115 9.05 -0.14 8.69
C VAL A 115 7.78 -0.16 9.55
N ARG A 116 6.82 0.75 9.31
CA ARG A 116 5.53 0.76 10.01
C ARG A 116 4.73 -0.53 9.77
N THR A 117 4.75 -1.02 8.54
CA THR A 117 4.06 -2.27 8.19
C THR A 117 4.71 -3.48 8.90
N LEU A 118 6.05 -3.56 8.92
CA LEU A 118 6.79 -4.62 9.61
C LEU A 118 6.59 -4.60 11.13
N GLN A 119 6.57 -3.42 11.74
CA GLN A 119 6.31 -3.25 13.18
C GLN A 119 4.91 -3.73 13.57
N GLY A 120 3.89 -3.39 12.77
CA GLY A 120 2.52 -3.88 12.98
C GLY A 120 2.42 -5.42 12.88
N MET A 121 3.14 -6.03 11.93
CA MET A 121 3.20 -7.49 11.82
C MET A 121 3.89 -8.12 13.04
N MET A 122 5.07 -7.62 13.45
CA MET A 122 5.83 -8.16 14.59
C MET A 122 5.03 -8.18 15.90
N GLN A 123 4.26 -7.12 16.16
CA GLN A 123 3.40 -7.02 17.34
C GLN A 123 2.37 -8.16 17.39
N SER A 124 1.77 -8.51 16.25
CA SER A 124 0.77 -9.58 16.14
C SER A 124 1.37 -11.00 16.24
N PHE A 125 2.60 -11.17 15.77
CA PHE A 125 3.33 -12.44 15.86
C PHE A 125 3.71 -12.76 17.31
N ASN A 126 4.21 -11.77 18.05
CA ASN A 126 4.70 -11.99 19.41
C ASN A 126 3.57 -12.45 20.36
N GLN A 127 2.35 -11.95 20.14
CA GLN A 127 1.17 -12.32 20.93
C GLN A 127 0.64 -13.74 20.63
N THR A 128 1.09 -14.36 19.54
CA THR A 128 0.66 -15.70 19.11
C THR A 128 1.73 -16.77 19.36
N ILE A 129 3.00 -16.37 19.49
CA ILE A 129 4.14 -17.26 19.74
C ILE A 129 4.02 -17.99 21.10
N ASP A 130 3.33 -17.42 22.08
CA ASP A 130 3.06 -18.03 23.40
C ASP A 130 2.28 -19.37 23.31
N HIS A 131 1.83 -19.77 22.13
CA HIS A 131 1.07 -21.00 21.89
C HIS A 131 1.65 -21.92 20.81
N SER A 132 2.94 -21.80 20.50
CA SER A 132 3.61 -22.63 19.48
C SER A 132 3.62 -24.14 19.78
N LEU A 133 3.35 -24.56 21.03
CA LEU A 133 3.11 -25.95 21.46
C LEU A 133 1.66 -26.22 21.92
N SER A 134 0.71 -25.37 21.55
CA SER A 134 -0.72 -25.60 21.84
C SER A 134 -1.30 -26.66 20.89
N PRO A 135 -2.24 -27.52 21.36
CA PRO A 135 -2.97 -28.47 20.50
C PRO A 135 -3.60 -27.83 19.26
N LYS A 136 -3.97 -26.55 19.32
CA LYS A 136 -4.51 -25.78 18.18
C LYS A 136 -3.44 -25.44 17.14
N GLY A 137 -2.21 -25.14 17.58
CA GLY A 137 -1.09 -24.84 16.69
C GLY A 137 -0.67 -26.05 15.83
N LEU A 138 -0.73 -27.26 16.38
CA LEU A 138 -0.50 -28.49 15.60
C LEU A 138 -1.59 -28.73 14.54
N ALA A 139 -2.86 -28.49 14.89
CA ALA A 139 -3.96 -28.60 13.93
C ALA A 139 -3.78 -27.65 12.74
N TRP A 140 -3.40 -26.40 13.00
CA TRP A 140 -3.11 -25.41 11.94
C TRP A 140 -1.89 -25.76 11.10
N ARG A 141 -0.87 -26.42 11.66
CA ARG A 141 0.28 -26.92 10.86
C ARG A 141 -0.14 -28.02 9.91
N ILE A 142 -1.02 -28.92 10.34
CA ILE A 142 -1.57 -29.98 9.48
C ILE A 142 -2.45 -29.36 8.38
N GLU A 143 -3.25 -28.35 8.72
CA GLU A 143 -4.06 -27.61 7.75
C GLU A 143 -3.17 -26.89 6.72
N ALA A 144 -2.16 -26.14 7.15
CA ALA A 144 -1.20 -25.45 6.27
C ALA A 144 -0.51 -26.42 5.30
N TRP A 145 -0.12 -27.61 5.80
CA TRP A 145 0.46 -28.66 4.96
C TRP A 145 -0.53 -29.22 3.95
N ARG A 146 -1.80 -29.40 4.33
CA ARG A 146 -2.85 -29.92 3.46
C ARG A 146 -3.32 -28.91 2.41
N THR A 147 -3.39 -27.63 2.78
CA THR A 147 -3.87 -26.55 1.89
C THR A 147 -2.77 -25.91 1.06
N GLY A 148 -1.50 -26.25 1.32
CA GLY A 148 -0.35 -25.63 0.65
C GLY A 148 -0.14 -24.15 0.97
N ARG A 149 -0.78 -23.65 2.04
CA ARG A 149 -0.68 -22.24 2.46
C ARG A 149 0.44 -22.10 3.51
N PRO A 150 1.19 -20.99 3.52
CA PRO A 150 2.20 -20.76 4.54
C PRO A 150 1.56 -20.77 5.93
N PHE A 151 2.24 -21.41 6.90
CA PHE A 151 1.75 -21.52 8.29
C PHE A 151 1.36 -20.16 8.88
N ALA A 152 2.13 -19.11 8.57
CA ALA A 152 1.82 -17.75 8.98
C ALA A 152 0.46 -17.26 8.48
N GLU A 153 0.05 -17.61 7.26
CA GLU A 153 -1.27 -17.26 6.71
C GLU A 153 -2.39 -18.01 7.46
N VAL A 154 -2.22 -19.31 7.70
CA VAL A 154 -3.21 -20.12 8.42
C VAL A 154 -3.38 -19.65 9.87
N VAL A 155 -2.27 -19.33 10.55
CA VAL A 155 -2.30 -18.76 11.89
C VAL A 155 -3.00 -17.42 11.88
N LEU A 156 -2.63 -16.52 10.96
CA LEU A 156 -3.23 -15.20 10.81
C LEU A 156 -4.75 -15.30 10.61
N LEU A 157 -5.21 -16.15 9.69
CA LEU A 157 -6.64 -16.38 9.43
C LEU A 157 -7.42 -16.84 10.68
N HIS A 158 -6.79 -17.58 11.58
CA HIS A 158 -7.42 -18.12 12.79
C HIS A 158 -7.20 -17.29 14.07
N THR A 159 -6.31 -16.30 14.05
CA THR A 159 -6.01 -15.44 15.21
C THR A 159 -6.48 -14.00 15.07
N LEU A 160 -6.79 -13.54 13.86
CA LEU A 160 -7.35 -12.21 13.65
C LEU A 160 -8.80 -12.15 14.14
N ARG A 161 -8.99 -11.61 15.34
CA ARG A 161 -10.29 -11.08 15.76
C ARG A 161 -10.42 -9.68 15.19
N PHE A 162 -11.03 -9.58 14.02
CA PHE A 162 -11.47 -8.30 13.49
C PHE A 162 -12.96 -8.38 13.17
N ARG A 163 -13.63 -7.23 13.28
CA ARG A 163 -15.03 -7.09 12.90
C ARG A 163 -15.19 -5.76 12.20
N VAL A 164 -15.83 -5.79 11.03
CA VAL A 164 -16.33 -4.57 10.39
C VAL A 164 -17.59 -4.16 11.13
N GLU A 165 -17.53 -3.03 11.82
CA GLU A 165 -18.66 -2.50 12.58
C GLU A 165 -19.58 -1.70 11.64
N GLN A 166 -18.99 -0.85 10.77
CA GLN A 166 -19.73 0.10 9.94
C GLN A 166 -18.99 0.40 8.62
N LEU A 167 -19.75 0.75 7.59
CA LEU A 167 -19.27 1.15 6.27
C LEU A 167 -20.01 2.42 5.82
N PHE A 168 -19.25 3.42 5.37
CA PHE A 168 -19.77 4.70 4.88
C PHE A 168 -19.31 4.92 3.45
N LEU A 169 -20.26 5.08 2.54
CA LEU A 169 -20.04 5.52 1.17
C LEU A 169 -20.23 7.03 1.11
N ILE A 170 -19.19 7.76 0.73
CA ILE A 170 -19.13 9.22 0.76
C ILE A 170 -18.78 9.74 -0.63
N HIS A 171 -19.46 10.79 -1.08
CA HIS A 171 -19.15 11.44 -2.35
C HIS A 171 -17.84 12.22 -2.24
N ARG A 172 -16.93 12.02 -3.20
CA ARG A 172 -15.57 12.55 -3.11
C ARG A 172 -15.52 14.08 -3.15
N ASP A 173 -16.27 14.70 -4.06
CA ASP A 173 -16.15 16.15 -4.30
C ASP A 173 -16.95 17.00 -3.32
N THR A 174 -18.04 16.45 -2.78
CA THR A 174 -18.95 17.18 -1.88
C THR A 174 -18.79 16.78 -0.42
N GLY A 175 -18.18 15.62 -0.13
CA GLY A 175 -18.10 15.06 1.22
C GLY A 175 -19.44 14.58 1.78
N LEU A 176 -20.51 14.57 0.98
CA LEU A 176 -21.83 14.13 1.42
C LEU A 176 -21.87 12.60 1.59
N LEU A 177 -22.52 12.16 2.66
CA LEU A 177 -22.79 10.74 2.90
C LEU A 177 -23.83 10.26 1.89
N LEU A 178 -23.45 9.30 1.06
CA LEU A 178 -24.32 8.68 0.07
C LEU A 178 -25.08 7.50 0.66
N HIS A 179 -24.37 6.65 1.40
CA HIS A 179 -24.98 5.48 2.01
C HIS A 179 -24.20 5.05 3.25
N HIS A 180 -24.90 4.52 4.26
CA HIS A 180 -24.31 3.95 5.47
C HIS A 180 -24.87 2.56 5.74
N VAL A 181 -24.00 1.65 6.15
CA VAL A 181 -24.37 0.30 6.57
C VAL A 181 -23.66 -0.03 7.89
N ALA A 182 -24.37 -0.66 8.82
CA ALA A 182 -23.85 -1.08 10.11
C ALA A 182 -24.12 -2.57 10.36
N SER A 183 -23.24 -3.23 11.10
CA SER A 183 -23.44 -4.59 11.58
C SER A 183 -24.55 -4.64 12.64
N ASP A 184 -25.35 -5.71 12.69
CA ASP A 184 -26.41 -5.91 13.69
C ASP A 184 -25.93 -5.71 15.15
N THR A 185 -24.68 -6.07 15.44
CA THR A 185 -24.04 -5.83 16.74
C THR A 185 -23.61 -4.39 16.98
N ALA A 186 -23.29 -3.64 15.92
CA ALA A 186 -22.90 -2.23 15.98
C ALA A 186 -24.11 -1.31 16.18
N ILE A 187 -25.29 -1.71 15.69
CA ILE A 187 -26.56 -0.98 15.85
C ILE A 187 -26.92 -0.81 17.35
N ILE A 188 -26.40 -1.68 18.21
CA ILE A 188 -26.61 -1.63 19.67
C ILE A 188 -25.72 -0.56 20.36
N HIS A 189 -24.62 -0.12 19.72
CA HIS A 189 -23.73 0.90 20.28
C HIS A 189 -24.03 2.30 19.72
N ASP A 190 -24.76 3.05 20.55
CA ASP A 190 -24.92 4.50 20.67
C ASP A 190 -24.88 5.36 19.38
N GLN A 191 -26.05 5.90 19.04
CA GLN A 191 -26.29 6.86 17.94
C GLN A 191 -25.40 8.12 18.05
N GLN A 192 -24.90 8.44 19.25
CA GLN A 192 -23.96 9.54 19.48
C GLN A 192 -22.55 9.28 18.89
N LEU A 193 -22.08 8.02 18.86
CA LEU A 193 -20.79 7.67 18.25
C LEU A 193 -20.83 7.81 16.73
N VAL A 194 -21.97 7.48 16.11
CA VAL A 194 -22.16 7.56 14.65
C VAL A 194 -22.06 9.01 14.16
N SER A 195 -22.72 9.96 14.83
CA SER A 195 -22.68 11.37 14.44
C SER A 195 -21.31 12.00 14.64
N GLY A 196 -20.61 11.68 15.74
CA GLY A 196 -19.27 12.21 16.03
C GLY A 196 -18.22 11.66 15.06
N MET A 197 -18.28 10.37 14.75
CA MET A 197 -17.38 9.73 13.80
C MET A 197 -17.67 10.16 12.36
N LEU A 198 -18.93 10.33 11.96
CA LEU A 198 -19.29 10.91 10.65
C LEU A 198 -18.70 12.31 10.48
N THR A 199 -18.85 13.15 11.51
CA THR A 199 -18.27 14.51 11.50
C THR A 199 -16.74 14.44 11.40
N ALA A 200 -16.10 13.52 12.13
CA ALA A 200 -14.65 13.34 12.08
C ALA A 200 -14.17 12.82 10.72
N ILE A 201 -14.88 11.86 10.12
CA ILE A 201 -14.57 11.34 8.77
C ILE A 201 -14.78 12.42 7.73
N GLN A 202 -15.89 13.17 7.79
CA GLN A 202 -16.16 14.28 6.88
C GLN A 202 -15.12 15.40 6.99
N ALA A 203 -14.77 15.81 8.21
CA ALA A 203 -13.72 16.80 8.46
C ALA A 203 -12.36 16.28 7.95
N PHE A 204 -12.03 15.03 8.21
CA PHE A 204 -10.81 14.39 7.72
C PHE A 204 -10.77 14.33 6.18
N VAL A 205 -11.89 14.00 5.55
CA VAL A 205 -12.05 13.97 4.09
C VAL A 205 -12.00 15.37 3.48
N GLN A 206 -12.42 16.41 4.20
CA GLN A 206 -12.26 17.78 3.71
C GLN A 206 -10.83 18.29 3.89
N ASP A 207 -10.21 18.07 5.05
CA ASP A 207 -8.88 18.60 5.40
C ASP A 207 -7.74 17.91 4.65
N THR A 208 -7.80 16.57 4.54
CA THR A 208 -6.74 15.77 3.91
C THR A 208 -6.72 15.96 2.39
N PHE A 209 -7.87 16.24 1.79
CA PHE A 209 -8.03 16.26 0.34
C PHE A 209 -8.16 17.67 -0.26
N SER A 210 -8.40 18.70 0.55
CA SER A 210 -8.26 20.12 0.15
C SER A 210 -6.80 20.58 0.10
N THR A 211 -5.87 19.78 0.60
CA THR A 211 -4.43 20.08 0.61
C THR A 211 -3.73 19.44 -0.60
N PRO A 212 -3.17 20.22 -1.55
CA PRO A 212 -2.45 19.65 -2.68
C PRO A 212 -1.07 19.16 -2.20
N ARG A 213 -0.94 17.87 -1.86
CA ARG A 213 0.25 17.00 -2.03
C ARG A 213 0.15 15.72 -1.17
N GLY A 214 -0.25 14.61 -1.81
CA GLY A 214 0.45 13.33 -1.73
C GLY A 214 0.52 12.54 -0.40
N GLN A 215 -0.14 12.97 0.67
CA GLN A 215 -0.28 12.16 1.89
C GLN A 215 -1.75 11.84 2.15
N THR A 216 -2.29 10.86 1.43
CA THR A 216 -3.54 10.22 1.84
C THR A 216 -3.21 9.39 3.07
N LEU A 217 -3.63 9.87 4.24
CA LEU A 217 -3.61 9.09 5.46
C LEU A 217 -4.75 8.07 5.35
N ASN A 218 -4.46 6.82 5.00
CA ASN A 218 -5.49 5.81 4.67
C ASN A 218 -6.09 5.11 5.92
N THR A 219 -5.70 5.53 7.12
CA THR A 219 -6.20 4.93 8.37
C THR A 219 -6.28 5.98 9.47
N LEU A 220 -7.48 6.14 10.03
CA LEU A 220 -7.75 6.97 11.21
C LEU A 220 -8.01 6.04 12.40
N GLU A 221 -7.40 6.31 13.55
CA GLU A 221 -7.65 5.54 14.78
C GLU A 221 -8.54 6.35 15.73
N VAL A 222 -9.66 5.76 16.15
CA VAL A 222 -10.62 6.38 17.08
C VAL A 222 -10.91 5.38 18.19
N GLY A 223 -10.25 5.54 19.34
CA GLY A 223 -10.37 4.63 20.47
C GLY A 223 -9.88 3.22 20.14
N GLU A 224 -10.76 2.23 20.20
CA GLU A 224 -10.48 0.82 19.85
C GLU A 224 -10.81 0.47 18.38
N CYS A 225 -11.37 1.42 17.64
CA CYS A 225 -11.75 1.25 16.25
C CYS A 225 -10.73 1.92 15.33
N ARG A 226 -10.46 1.28 14.20
CA ARG A 226 -9.70 1.87 13.08
C ARG A 226 -10.64 2.08 11.91
N VAL A 227 -10.59 3.27 11.34
CA VAL A 227 -11.30 3.61 10.12
C VAL A 227 -10.33 3.45 8.96
N LEU A 228 -10.58 2.44 8.12
CA LEU A 228 -9.90 2.24 6.85
C LEU A 228 -10.58 3.10 5.79
N ILE A 229 -9.83 3.95 5.09
CA ILE A 229 -10.37 4.83 4.06
C ILE A 229 -9.76 4.43 2.72
N GLU A 230 -10.62 3.98 1.80
CA GLU A 230 -10.26 3.68 0.42
C GLU A 230 -10.93 4.68 -0.53
N GLN A 231 -10.18 5.11 -1.54
CA GLN A 231 -10.58 6.17 -2.45
C GLN A 231 -10.69 5.64 -3.87
N GLY A 232 -11.78 5.99 -4.54
CA GLY A 232 -11.91 5.84 -5.99
C GLY A 232 -12.09 7.20 -6.68
N SER A 233 -12.50 7.18 -7.95
CA SER A 233 -12.58 8.38 -8.79
C SER A 233 -13.66 9.38 -8.34
N GLN A 234 -14.83 8.86 -7.95
CA GLN A 234 -16.04 9.64 -7.64
C GLN A 234 -16.54 9.45 -6.19
N ALA A 235 -16.05 8.44 -5.49
CA ALA A 235 -16.50 8.09 -4.15
C ALA A 235 -15.36 7.62 -3.25
N ILE A 236 -15.61 7.71 -1.95
CA ILE A 236 -14.75 7.29 -0.85
C ILE A 236 -15.53 6.27 -0.03
N LEU A 237 -14.86 5.17 0.34
CA LEU A 237 -15.42 4.14 1.21
C LEU A 237 -14.65 4.12 2.52
N ALA A 238 -15.33 4.49 3.61
CA ALA A 238 -14.77 4.44 4.96
C ALA A 238 -15.32 3.23 5.72
N CYS A 239 -14.43 2.30 6.05
CA CYS A 239 -14.73 1.04 6.73
C CYS A 239 -14.22 1.10 8.18
N VAL A 240 -15.14 1.03 9.14
CA VAL A 240 -14.83 1.04 10.57
C VAL A 240 -14.62 -0.38 11.05
N VAL A 241 -13.40 -0.68 11.49
CA VAL A 241 -12.97 -2.01 11.90
C VAL A 241 -12.54 -1.99 13.36
N ARG A 242 -13.10 -2.90 14.16
CA ARG A 242 -12.60 -3.18 15.51
C ARG A 242 -11.56 -4.29 15.44
N GLY A 243 -10.41 -4.10 16.08
CA GLY A 243 -9.31 -5.07 16.10
C GLY A 243 -8.30 -4.92 14.95
N THR A 244 -7.53 -5.98 14.68
CA THR A 244 -6.48 -5.96 13.65
C THR A 244 -7.03 -6.40 12.29
N ALA A 245 -7.30 -5.43 11.40
CA ALA A 245 -7.74 -5.71 10.04
C ALA A 245 -6.70 -6.54 9.24
N PRO A 246 -7.09 -7.65 8.59
CA PRO A 246 -6.22 -8.38 7.67
C PRO A 246 -5.92 -7.58 6.40
N GLY A 247 -4.79 -7.87 5.75
CA GLY A 247 -4.41 -7.24 4.48
C GLY A 247 -5.42 -7.46 3.35
N TYR A 248 -6.16 -8.58 3.34
CA TYR A 248 -7.17 -8.86 2.30
C TYR A 248 -8.42 -7.97 2.42
N LEU A 249 -8.75 -7.47 3.63
CA LEU A 249 -9.94 -6.65 3.84
C LEU A 249 -9.84 -5.35 3.03
N ARG A 250 -8.64 -4.77 2.96
CA ARG A 250 -8.37 -3.59 2.13
C ARG A 250 -8.67 -3.88 0.65
N ALA A 251 -8.16 -4.99 0.13
CA ALA A 251 -8.40 -5.37 -1.27
C ALA A 251 -9.90 -5.59 -1.54
N GLN A 252 -10.62 -6.21 -0.60
CA GLN A 252 -12.07 -6.42 -0.70
C GLN A 252 -12.86 -5.10 -0.70
N VAL A 253 -12.52 -4.17 0.21
CA VAL A 253 -13.15 -2.83 0.29
C VAL A 253 -12.88 -2.05 -1.00
N GLN A 254 -11.64 -2.08 -1.51
CA GLN A 254 -11.28 -1.42 -2.77
C GLN A 254 -12.06 -2.00 -3.96
N GLN A 255 -12.09 -3.33 -4.10
CA GLN A 255 -12.83 -4.00 -5.18
C GLN A 255 -14.33 -3.68 -5.11
N THR A 256 -14.89 -3.62 -3.90
CA THR A 256 -16.30 -3.25 -3.69
C THR A 256 -16.54 -1.80 -4.11
N LEU A 257 -15.67 -0.86 -3.74
CA LEU A 257 -15.77 0.53 -4.16
C LEU A 257 -15.68 0.69 -5.69
N GLU A 258 -14.72 0.03 -6.33
CA GLU A 258 -14.57 0.05 -7.80
C GLU A 258 -15.81 -0.50 -8.49
N SER A 259 -16.33 -1.62 -8.00
CA SER A 259 -17.52 -2.25 -8.58
C SER A 259 -18.79 -1.41 -8.36
N ILE A 260 -18.94 -0.73 -7.22
CA ILE A 260 -20.03 0.24 -7.00
C ILE A 260 -19.88 1.44 -7.96
N GLN A 261 -18.67 1.94 -8.16
CA GLN A 261 -18.42 3.07 -9.09
C GLN A 261 -18.73 2.71 -10.54
N LEU A 262 -18.41 1.48 -10.97
CA LEU A 262 -18.73 1.02 -12.31
C LEU A 262 -20.24 0.86 -12.52
N ASP A 263 -20.92 0.22 -11.56
CA ASP A 263 -22.34 -0.10 -11.70
C ASP A 263 -23.24 1.15 -11.55
N TYR A 264 -22.78 2.17 -10.81
CA TYR A 264 -23.53 3.41 -10.53
C TYR A 264 -22.88 4.67 -11.13
N ALA A 265 -22.06 4.54 -12.17
CA ALA A 265 -21.32 5.66 -12.78
C ALA A 265 -22.22 6.84 -13.19
N ASP A 266 -23.37 6.54 -13.78
CA ASP A 266 -24.34 7.57 -14.20
C ASP A 266 -24.98 8.29 -13.00
N ALA A 267 -25.26 7.57 -11.91
CA ALA A 267 -25.80 8.14 -10.69
C ALA A 267 -24.78 9.05 -9.98
N PHE A 268 -23.50 8.70 -10.02
CA PHE A 268 -22.42 9.58 -9.54
C PHE A 268 -22.26 10.83 -10.42
N ALA A 269 -22.37 10.70 -11.74
CA ALA A 269 -22.25 11.84 -12.67
C ALA A 269 -23.43 12.82 -12.55
N ALA A 270 -24.64 12.32 -12.28
CA ALA A 270 -25.86 13.11 -12.13
C ALA A 270 -26.14 13.53 -10.68
N PHE A 271 -25.19 13.36 -9.75
CA PHE A 271 -25.41 13.62 -8.34
C PHE A 271 -25.66 15.11 -8.06
N ASP A 272 -26.87 15.42 -7.60
CA ASP A 272 -27.35 16.78 -7.30
C ASP A 272 -27.39 17.09 -5.79
N GLY A 273 -26.86 16.18 -4.96
CA GLY A 273 -26.92 16.26 -3.50
C GLY A 273 -27.96 15.35 -2.86
N ASN A 274 -28.79 14.62 -3.63
CA ASN A 274 -29.73 13.64 -3.10
C ASN A 274 -29.15 12.21 -3.06
N PRO A 275 -28.98 11.58 -1.88
CA PRO A 275 -28.39 10.25 -1.74
C PRO A 275 -29.32 9.08 -2.13
N SER A 276 -30.63 9.29 -2.31
CA SER A 276 -31.59 8.20 -2.51
C SER A 276 -31.33 7.33 -3.76
N GLY A 277 -30.54 7.80 -4.72
CA GLY A 277 -30.10 7.00 -5.86
C GLY A 277 -29.13 5.85 -5.50
N PHE A 278 -28.59 5.86 -4.29
CA PHE A 278 -27.59 4.89 -3.83
C PHE A 278 -28.15 3.83 -2.87
N ASP A 279 -29.46 3.82 -2.57
CA ASP A 279 -30.09 2.84 -1.68
C ASP A 279 -29.87 1.39 -2.15
N ALA A 280 -29.80 1.17 -3.47
CA ALA A 280 -29.53 -0.14 -4.07
C ALA A 280 -28.07 -0.63 -3.84
N THR A 281 -27.19 0.21 -3.31
CA THR A 281 -25.83 -0.21 -2.89
C THR A 281 -25.83 -0.93 -1.54
N HIS A 282 -26.95 -0.90 -0.79
CA HIS A 282 -27.08 -1.49 0.54
C HIS A 282 -26.62 -2.95 0.60
N ASP A 283 -27.13 -3.81 -0.27
CA ASP A 283 -26.87 -5.25 -0.23
C ASP A 283 -25.39 -5.59 -0.43
N ARG A 284 -24.71 -4.86 -1.32
CA ARG A 284 -23.26 -5.06 -1.59
C ARG A 284 -22.39 -4.56 -0.45
N LEU A 285 -22.75 -3.40 0.11
CA LEU A 285 -22.08 -2.87 1.29
C LEU A 285 -22.29 -3.81 2.48
N MET A 286 -23.48 -4.39 2.60
CA MET A 286 -23.83 -5.36 3.63
C MET A 286 -23.02 -6.65 3.48
N GLU A 287 -22.75 -7.13 2.27
CA GLU A 287 -21.89 -8.29 2.02
C GLU A 287 -20.47 -8.06 2.59
N CYS A 288 -19.92 -6.85 2.47
CA CYS A 288 -18.64 -6.48 3.10
C CYS A 288 -18.71 -6.42 4.63
N VAL A 289 -19.82 -5.94 5.20
CA VAL A 289 -20.03 -5.91 6.66
C VAL A 289 -20.23 -7.34 7.22
N GLN A 290 -20.93 -8.19 6.49
CA GLN A 290 -21.28 -9.56 6.86
C GLN A 290 -20.22 -10.59 6.52
N THR A 291 -19.15 -10.23 5.79
CA THR A 291 -17.95 -11.07 5.64
C THR A 291 -17.18 -11.09 6.98
N GLN A 292 -17.82 -11.61 8.01
CA GLN A 292 -17.25 -11.93 9.30
C GLN A 292 -16.60 -13.30 9.16
N TYR A 293 -15.26 -13.34 9.21
CA TYR A 293 -14.54 -14.58 9.50
C TYR A 293 -14.70 -14.90 11.00
N GLU A 294 -15.92 -15.22 11.45
CA GLU A 294 -16.03 -16.25 12.48
C GLU A 294 -15.81 -17.57 11.74
N THR A 295 -14.56 -18.06 11.71
CA THR A 295 -14.38 -19.45 11.29
C THR A 295 -15.27 -20.31 12.18
N PRO A 296 -16.10 -21.19 11.59
CA PRO A 296 -16.99 -22.03 12.36
C PRO A 296 -16.14 -22.80 13.35
N ARG A 297 -16.57 -22.86 14.62
CA ARG A 297 -15.98 -23.76 15.63
C ARG A 297 -15.89 -25.14 15.01
N THR A 298 -14.70 -25.53 14.54
CA THR A 298 -14.48 -26.87 14.02
C THR A 298 -14.61 -27.77 15.23
N LYS A 299 -15.76 -28.45 15.34
CA LYS A 299 -15.96 -29.52 16.31
C LYS A 299 -14.83 -30.50 16.04
N THR A 300 -14.01 -30.76 17.05
CA THR A 300 -12.89 -31.69 16.98
C THR A 300 -13.35 -32.96 16.26
N SER A 301 -12.80 -33.22 15.08
CA SER A 301 -13.18 -34.39 14.30
C SER A 301 -12.95 -35.65 15.15
N PRO A 302 -13.89 -36.60 15.22
CA PRO A 302 -13.74 -37.82 16.02
C PRO A 302 -12.47 -38.62 15.64
N MET A 303 -11.90 -38.36 14.48
CA MET A 303 -10.66 -38.98 14.00
C MET A 303 -9.42 -38.59 14.82
N THR A 304 -9.37 -37.41 15.44
CA THR A 304 -8.24 -37.05 16.33
C THR A 304 -8.23 -37.91 17.58
N TRP A 305 -9.41 -38.24 18.12
CA TRP A 305 -9.55 -39.20 19.23
C TRP A 305 -9.19 -40.62 18.82
N VAL A 306 -9.54 -41.04 17.60
CA VAL A 306 -9.14 -42.35 17.08
C VAL A 306 -7.62 -42.47 16.99
N ILE A 307 -6.94 -41.45 16.42
CA ILE A 307 -5.48 -41.43 16.30
C ILE A 307 -4.84 -41.44 17.69
N LEU A 308 -5.31 -40.58 18.61
CA LEU A 308 -4.76 -40.53 19.97
C LEU A 308 -4.92 -41.88 20.71
N SER A 309 -6.09 -42.53 20.56
CA SER A 309 -6.33 -43.86 21.15
C SER A 309 -5.45 -44.94 20.51
N GLY A 310 -5.25 -44.88 19.18
CA GLY A 310 -4.39 -45.82 18.46
C GLY A 310 -2.93 -45.70 18.89
N THR A 311 -2.42 -44.48 19.03
CA THR A 311 -1.04 -44.24 19.50
C THR A 311 -0.87 -44.68 20.95
N SER A 312 -1.87 -44.41 21.82
CA SER A 312 -1.84 -44.88 23.21
C SER A 312 -1.86 -46.41 23.30
N LEU A 313 -2.67 -47.09 22.47
CA LEU A 313 -2.72 -48.54 22.40
C LEU A 313 -1.41 -49.14 21.89
N ALA A 314 -0.80 -48.54 20.86
CA ALA A 314 0.49 -48.95 20.33
C ALA A 314 1.60 -48.81 21.39
N LEU A 315 1.63 -47.69 22.13
CA LEU A 315 2.58 -47.49 23.24
C LEU A 315 2.35 -48.48 24.38
N ALA A 316 1.09 -48.80 24.70
CA ALA A 316 0.76 -49.79 25.72
C ALA A 316 1.22 -51.21 25.31
N LEU A 317 0.99 -51.60 24.05
CA LEU A 317 1.47 -52.87 23.49
C LEU A 317 3.00 -52.94 23.47
N TRP A 318 3.67 -51.85 23.09
CA TRP A 318 5.12 -51.77 23.09
C TRP A 318 5.70 -51.83 24.50
N GLY A 319 5.06 -51.15 25.46
CA GLY A 319 5.41 -51.22 26.88
C GLY A 319 5.20 -52.63 27.47
N TRP A 320 4.09 -53.29 27.13
CA TRP A 320 3.81 -54.65 27.59
C TRP A 320 4.84 -55.65 27.07
N THR A 321 5.12 -55.63 25.77
CA THR A 321 6.10 -56.54 25.16
C THR A 321 7.50 -56.33 25.72
N SER A 322 7.90 -55.06 25.92
CA SER A 322 9.17 -54.72 26.57
C SER A 322 9.24 -55.22 28.01
N TYR A 323 8.17 -55.01 28.79
CA TYR A 323 8.11 -55.47 30.18
C TYR A 323 8.17 -57.00 30.29
N HIS A 324 7.43 -57.72 29.44
CA HIS A 324 7.42 -59.17 29.45
C HIS A 324 8.78 -59.75 29.07
N ASN A 325 9.42 -59.18 28.03
CA ASN A 325 10.75 -59.59 27.60
C ASN A 325 11.78 -59.34 28.72
N ASN A 326 11.73 -58.20 29.41
CA ASN A 326 12.67 -57.92 30.51
C ASN A 326 12.50 -58.88 31.70
N GLN A 327 11.28 -59.33 32.00
CA GLN A 327 11.03 -60.30 33.08
C GLN A 327 11.48 -61.72 32.71
N HIS A 328 11.23 -62.17 31.47
CA HIS A 328 11.78 -63.43 30.95
C HIS A 328 13.30 -63.48 31.07
N TRP A 329 13.98 -62.39 30.69
CA TRP A 329 15.43 -62.29 30.79
C TRP A 329 15.96 -62.32 32.24
N LYS A 330 15.24 -61.72 33.19
CA LYS A 330 15.60 -61.78 34.62
C LYS A 330 15.44 -63.19 35.19
N HIS A 331 14.42 -63.93 34.75
CA HIS A 331 14.19 -65.28 35.21
C HIS A 331 15.24 -66.26 34.67
N ILE A 332 15.62 -66.11 33.40
CA ILE A 332 16.67 -66.91 32.75
C ILE A 332 18.03 -66.64 33.41
N THR A 333 18.40 -65.38 33.60
CA THR A 333 19.65 -65.00 34.31
C THR A 333 19.71 -65.54 35.73
N GLN A 334 18.60 -65.45 36.49
CA GLN A 334 18.55 -65.98 37.85
C GLN A 334 18.70 -67.51 37.90
N ARG A 335 17.99 -68.26 37.02
CA ARG A 335 18.12 -69.73 36.96
C ARG A 335 19.52 -70.17 36.56
N LEU A 336 20.13 -69.52 35.57
CA LEU A 336 21.48 -69.83 35.11
C LEU A 336 22.55 -69.48 36.16
N SER A 337 22.36 -68.42 36.96
CA SER A 337 23.29 -68.04 38.04
C SER A 337 23.15 -68.88 39.32
N ALA A 338 22.05 -69.63 39.48
CA ALA A 338 21.78 -70.44 40.67
C ALA A 338 22.25 -71.90 40.54
N MET A 339 22.81 -72.30 39.39
CA MET A 339 23.33 -73.64 39.17
C MET A 339 24.70 -73.83 39.85
N PRO A 340 24.90 -74.87 40.68
CA PRO A 340 26.20 -75.19 41.22
C PRO A 340 27.13 -75.72 40.11
N GLY A 341 28.28 -75.05 39.90
CA GLY A 341 29.32 -75.50 38.95
C GLY A 341 29.43 -74.71 37.64
N ILE A 342 28.63 -73.66 37.43
CA ILE A 342 28.74 -72.75 36.28
C ILE A 342 28.76 -71.30 36.78
N VAL A 343 29.81 -70.55 36.44
CA VAL A 343 29.94 -69.11 36.77
C VAL A 343 29.89 -68.31 35.47
N ILE A 344 28.83 -67.55 35.26
CA ILE A 344 28.64 -66.73 34.06
C ILE A 344 29.29 -65.38 34.31
N THR A 345 30.23 -65.00 33.45
CA THR A 345 30.99 -63.75 33.53
C THR A 345 30.33 -62.64 32.72
N THR A 346 29.75 -62.97 31.56
CA THR A 346 28.97 -62.02 30.75
C THR A 346 27.79 -62.70 30.06
N LEU A 347 26.64 -62.00 30.06
CA LEU A 347 25.45 -62.36 29.29
C LEU A 347 25.00 -61.13 28.53
N GLU A 348 25.26 -61.10 27.22
CA GLU A 348 24.87 -60.00 26.35
C GLU A 348 23.92 -60.50 25.27
N ARG A 349 22.81 -59.78 25.06
CA ARG A 349 21.85 -60.03 23.99
C ARG A 349 22.11 -59.05 22.86
N ASP A 350 22.58 -59.54 21.72
CA ASP A 350 22.70 -58.77 20.49
C ASP A 350 21.59 -59.19 19.51
N GLY A 351 20.47 -58.46 19.55
CA GLY A 351 19.28 -58.75 18.76
C GLY A 351 18.67 -60.13 19.07
N ASN A 352 18.84 -61.08 18.15
CA ASN A 352 18.32 -62.45 18.28
C ASN A 352 19.40 -63.48 18.67
N ARG A 353 20.65 -63.04 18.93
CA ARG A 353 21.75 -63.90 19.36
C ARG A 353 22.11 -63.60 20.81
N ILE A 354 22.34 -64.66 21.58
CA ILE A 354 22.73 -64.56 22.99
C ILE A 354 24.19 -65.01 23.09
N ASN A 355 25.07 -64.10 23.48
CA ASN A 355 26.46 -64.42 23.75
C ASN A 355 26.60 -64.67 25.25
N LEU A 356 26.95 -65.91 25.60
CA LEU A 356 27.07 -66.38 26.97
C LEU A 356 28.53 -66.77 27.20
N ALA A 357 29.24 -66.05 28.07
CA ALA A 357 30.63 -66.36 28.40
C ALA A 357 30.77 -66.60 29.90
N GLY A 358 31.43 -67.71 30.27
CA GLY A 358 31.58 -68.12 31.66
C GLY A 358 32.54 -69.29 31.83
N LEU A 359 32.73 -69.69 33.08
CA LEU A 359 33.51 -70.85 33.49
C LEU A 359 32.54 -72.00 33.82
N ARG A 360 32.75 -73.16 33.18
CA ARG A 360 31.94 -74.36 33.36
C ARG A 360 32.79 -75.48 33.94
N ASP A 361 32.28 -76.15 34.96
CA ASP A 361 32.82 -77.43 35.44
C ASP A 361 32.54 -78.53 34.39
N PRO A 362 33.53 -79.31 33.94
CA PRO A 362 33.35 -80.38 32.95
C PRO A 362 32.39 -81.51 33.38
N LEU A 363 32.01 -81.57 34.66
CA LEU A 363 31.00 -82.51 35.17
C LEU A 363 29.57 -81.92 35.24
N ALA A 364 29.39 -80.65 34.88
CA ALA A 364 28.08 -79.98 34.92
C ALA A 364 27.24 -80.23 33.64
N GLU A 365 25.93 -80.26 33.84
CA GLU A 365 24.90 -80.46 32.81
C GLU A 365 25.00 -79.40 31.68
N ASP A 366 24.66 -79.78 30.46
CA ASP A 366 24.94 -78.97 29.27
C ASP A 366 23.96 -77.78 29.14
N PRO A 367 24.42 -76.52 29.24
CA PRO A 367 23.53 -75.36 29.27
C PRO A 367 22.76 -75.14 27.95
N GLU A 368 23.22 -75.72 26.84
CA GLU A 368 22.53 -75.66 25.55
C GLU A 368 21.17 -76.37 25.58
N GLN A 369 21.01 -77.44 26.36
CA GLN A 369 19.74 -78.17 26.43
C GLN A 369 18.64 -77.36 27.12
N ILE A 370 19.01 -76.53 28.10
CA ILE A 370 18.08 -75.68 28.86
C ILE A 370 17.72 -74.42 28.07
N LEU A 371 18.65 -73.88 27.28
CA LEU A 371 18.40 -72.76 26.35
C LEU A 371 17.38 -73.14 25.27
N VAL A 372 17.45 -74.39 24.78
CA VAL A 372 16.48 -74.93 23.81
C VAL A 372 15.12 -75.20 24.46
N GLU A 373 15.09 -75.63 25.73
CA GLU A 373 13.83 -75.89 26.48
C GLU A 373 13.06 -74.60 26.83
N GLU A 374 13.76 -73.49 27.05
CA GLU A 374 13.17 -72.15 27.27
C GLU A 374 12.89 -71.37 25.95
N GLY A 375 13.02 -72.04 24.79
CA GLY A 375 12.55 -71.52 23.50
C GLY A 375 13.49 -70.55 22.78
N ILE A 376 14.78 -70.56 23.12
CA ILE A 376 15.80 -69.77 22.44
C ILE A 376 16.55 -70.69 21.45
N PRO A 377 16.44 -70.48 20.13
CA PRO A 377 17.19 -71.27 19.17
C PRO A 377 18.69 -70.94 19.28
N SER A 378 19.51 -71.99 19.28
CA SER A 378 20.98 -71.95 19.30
C SER A 378 21.58 -71.12 18.18
#